data_AF-A0A351YGJ8-F1
#
_entry.id   AF-A0A351YGJ8-F1
#
_cell.length_a   1.000
_cell.length_b   1.000
_cell.length_c   1.000
_cell.angle_alpha   90.00
_cell.angle_beta   90.00
_cell.angle_gamma   90.00
#
_symmetry.space_group_name_H-M   'P 1'
#
loop_
_entity.id
_entity.type
_entity.pdbx_description
1 polymer ?
#
loop_
_entity_poly.entity_id
_entity_poly.type
_entity_poly.pdbx_seq_one_letter_code
_entity_poly.pdbx_strand_id
1 'polypeptide(L)'
;MNKDILFRILEQWHEEDQFQKIIDTIHDLPEEELDYDLKSHLARALNNNDEMEEAARVLLSIQEEGKNDPLWFFRLGYAYYYLDREAEALPLFQRAHELNPEDEDTKLFIQWCEEELKDTLYPTETYSEEEMNALESHISRYLGETDHVFHELVSPYIHVDIYIVEPTPERNFYTLITGGMGAHRMNVPAELADEDIDRAELLITLPPDWNIQGEDENDYWPLRWLKTLARLPITEDTWLGYGHTIATGENDETVSENAPFQGIMLVTPQDVPAEAETCRLPGGKVVHFYQLIPLFREEMEFKLEHSADELIDLMSNVNHVIDIHRANVCQWKPKKNFYLEKDEIYPLLTDWNEADGCIASDRILVDGCKVGYMYRETPDENVPDSGWRFLAGDEDEDYMNNPANAGVYQLNTICNYDREIIPFLHAPYNTAYERGEDGKFHKCPFTPPQD
;
A
#
# COMPACT_ATOMS: atom_id res chain seq x y z
N MET A 1 41.75 1.58 17.83
CA MET A 1 42.54 0.33 17.94
C MET A 1 43.34 0.16 16.65
N ASN A 2 44.51 -0.51 16.64
CA ASN A 2 45.19 -0.79 15.36
C ASN A 2 44.30 -1.77 14.56
N LYS A 3 43.97 -1.41 13.32
CA LYS A 3 43.05 -2.16 12.46
C LYS A 3 43.51 -3.61 12.21
N ASP A 4 44.80 -3.83 12.07
CA ASP A 4 45.38 -5.19 11.94
C ASP A 4 45.18 -6.04 13.20
N ILE A 5 45.16 -5.40 14.38
CA ILE A 5 44.91 -6.09 15.65
C ILE A 5 43.42 -6.40 15.77
N LEU A 6 42.54 -5.46 15.38
CA LEU A 6 41.10 -5.68 15.36
C LEU A 6 40.75 -6.89 14.48
N PHE A 7 41.22 -6.93 13.23
CA PHE A 7 40.91 -8.06 12.33
C PHE A 7 41.35 -9.41 12.89
N ARG A 8 42.54 -9.50 13.49
CA ARG A 8 42.98 -10.75 14.12
C ARG A 8 42.10 -11.17 15.28
N ILE A 9 41.59 -10.21 16.04
CA ILE A 9 40.66 -10.47 17.14
C ILE A 9 39.31 -10.95 16.58
N LEU A 10 38.79 -10.32 15.52
CA LEU A 10 37.54 -10.74 14.88
C LEU A 10 37.65 -12.14 14.30
N GLU A 11 38.76 -12.47 13.62
CA GLU A 11 39.00 -13.84 13.11
C GLU A 11 39.11 -14.85 14.26
N GLN A 12 39.83 -14.53 15.34
CA GLN A 12 39.90 -15.41 16.50
C GLN A 12 38.51 -15.65 17.11
N TRP A 13 37.69 -14.61 17.25
CA TRP A 13 36.33 -14.76 17.77
C TRP A 13 35.43 -15.55 16.82
N HIS A 14 35.65 -15.44 15.52
CA HIS A 14 34.91 -16.24 14.54
C HIS A 14 35.28 -17.73 14.68
N GLU A 15 36.57 -18.06 14.81
CA GLU A 15 37.04 -19.44 15.07
C GLU A 15 36.57 -20.00 16.42
N GLU A 16 36.25 -19.14 17.39
CA GLU A 16 35.73 -19.49 18.71
C GLU A 16 34.19 -19.47 18.79
N ASP A 17 33.49 -19.32 17.66
CA ASP A 17 32.02 -19.17 17.57
C ASP A 17 31.44 -18.01 18.42
N GLN A 18 32.24 -16.98 18.69
CA GLN A 18 31.85 -15.78 19.45
C GLN A 18 31.24 -14.70 18.53
N PHE A 19 30.23 -15.06 17.74
CA PHE A 19 29.66 -14.18 16.71
C PHE A 19 29.02 -12.92 17.29
N GLN A 20 28.22 -13.04 18.35
CA GLN A 20 27.62 -11.88 19.04
C GLN A 20 28.69 -10.85 19.47
N LYS A 21 29.86 -11.31 19.88
CA LYS A 21 30.94 -10.42 20.33
C LYS A 21 31.56 -9.64 19.16
N ILE A 22 31.62 -10.25 17.99
CA ILE A 22 32.01 -9.57 16.74
C ILE A 22 30.98 -8.49 16.41
N ILE A 23 29.69 -8.85 16.44
CA ILE A 23 28.57 -7.96 16.15
C ILE A 23 28.61 -6.74 17.08
N ASP A 24 28.60 -6.96 18.39
CA ASP A 24 28.64 -5.90 19.41
C ASP A 24 29.87 -4.98 19.21
N THR A 25 31.04 -5.58 18.98
CA THR A 25 32.29 -4.82 18.82
C THR A 25 32.30 -3.94 17.58
N ILE A 26 31.70 -4.40 16.47
CA ILE A 26 31.64 -3.62 15.24
C ILE A 26 30.57 -2.53 15.35
N HIS A 27 29.42 -2.81 15.96
CA HIS A 27 28.37 -1.80 16.18
C HIS A 27 28.79 -0.67 17.14
N ASP A 28 29.74 -0.92 18.05
CA ASP A 28 30.32 0.11 18.91
C ASP A 28 31.28 1.07 18.18
N LEU A 29 31.65 0.77 16.93
CA LEU A 29 32.49 1.65 16.10
C LEU A 29 31.66 2.75 15.42
N PRO A 30 32.24 3.94 15.19
CA PRO A 30 31.59 4.97 14.37
C PRO A 30 31.36 4.48 12.94
N GLU A 31 30.22 4.84 12.34
CA GLU A 31 29.87 4.45 10.96
C GLU A 31 30.95 4.84 9.94
N GLU A 32 31.65 5.96 10.15
CA GLU A 32 32.71 6.41 9.24
C GLU A 32 33.97 5.53 9.27
N GLU A 33 34.10 4.67 10.28
CA GLU A 33 35.19 3.70 10.39
C GLU A 33 34.83 2.33 9.78
N LEU A 34 33.55 2.09 9.44
CA LEU A 34 33.03 0.83 8.91
C LEU A 34 33.27 0.71 7.41
N ASP A 35 34.48 0.30 7.05
CA ASP A 35 34.81 0.01 5.66
C ASP A 35 34.38 -1.41 5.23
N TYR A 36 34.61 -1.71 3.95
CA TYR A 36 34.20 -2.97 3.31
C TYR A 36 34.54 -4.21 4.14
N ASP A 37 35.80 -4.32 4.59
CA ASP A 37 36.28 -5.50 5.31
C ASP A 37 35.57 -5.68 6.68
N LEU A 38 35.31 -4.58 7.40
CA LEU A 38 34.59 -4.62 8.67
C LEU A 38 33.11 -4.97 8.47
N LYS A 39 32.45 -4.37 7.48
CA LYS A 39 31.06 -4.72 7.12
C LYS A 39 30.94 -6.17 6.64
N SER A 40 31.93 -6.66 5.90
CA SER A 40 32.04 -8.05 5.46
C SER A 40 32.19 -9.04 6.63
N HIS A 41 32.96 -8.69 7.67
CA HIS A 41 33.03 -9.47 8.90
C HIS A 41 31.76 -9.41 9.74
N LEU A 42 31.11 -8.24 9.83
CA LEU A 42 29.83 -8.07 10.51
C LEU A 42 28.77 -8.97 9.87
N ALA A 43 28.61 -8.88 8.55
CA ALA A 43 27.68 -9.74 7.80
C ALA A 43 27.95 -11.23 8.00
N ARG A 44 29.23 -11.65 7.99
CA ARG A 44 29.59 -13.05 8.30
C ARG A 44 29.15 -13.44 9.71
N ALA A 45 29.37 -12.58 10.69
CA ALA A 45 28.99 -12.87 12.07
C ALA A 45 27.46 -12.94 12.23
N LEU A 46 26.72 -12.02 11.62
CA LEU A 46 25.25 -12.00 11.60
C LEU A 46 24.68 -13.28 10.98
N ASN A 47 25.19 -13.72 9.81
CA ASN A 47 24.81 -15.00 9.21
C ASN A 47 25.01 -16.20 10.16
N ASN A 48 26.11 -16.22 10.91
CA ASN A 48 26.39 -17.30 11.86
C ASN A 48 25.64 -17.17 13.20
N ASN A 49 25.07 -15.99 13.47
CA ASN A 49 24.23 -15.70 14.64
C ASN A 49 22.72 -15.81 14.33
N ASP A 50 22.36 -16.27 13.13
CA ASP A 50 20.97 -16.43 12.66
C ASP A 50 20.21 -15.09 12.46
N GLU A 51 20.93 -13.99 12.23
CA GLU A 51 20.38 -12.65 12.00
C GLU A 51 20.39 -12.31 10.49
N MET A 52 19.61 -13.05 9.70
CA MET A 52 19.71 -13.06 8.24
C MET A 52 19.28 -11.74 7.58
N GLU A 53 18.21 -11.09 8.05
CA GLU A 53 17.73 -9.82 7.48
C GLU A 53 18.76 -8.69 7.67
N GLU A 54 19.38 -8.63 8.86
CA GLU A 54 20.45 -7.69 9.16
C GLU A 54 21.68 -7.95 8.29
N ALA A 55 22.07 -9.23 8.16
CA ALA A 55 23.20 -9.61 7.34
C ALA A 55 23.00 -9.21 5.87
N ALA A 56 21.82 -9.47 5.32
CA ALA A 56 21.46 -9.08 3.97
C ALA A 56 21.54 -7.56 3.78
N ARG A 57 21.00 -6.77 4.72
CA ARG A 57 21.04 -5.30 4.66
C ARG A 57 22.46 -4.76 4.70
N VAL A 58 23.31 -5.29 5.59
CA VAL A 58 24.73 -4.90 5.66
C VAL A 58 25.44 -5.22 4.34
N LEU A 59 25.20 -6.40 3.76
CA LEU A 59 25.82 -6.82 2.49
C LEU A 59 25.37 -5.96 1.31
N LEU A 60 24.09 -5.63 1.22
CA LEU A 60 23.55 -4.74 0.19
C LEU A 60 24.19 -3.34 0.26
N SER A 61 24.47 -2.84 1.48
CA SER A 61 25.14 -1.52 1.66
C SER A 61 26.57 -1.45 1.10
N ILE A 62 27.20 -2.59 0.82
CA ILE A 62 28.57 -2.72 0.27
C ILE A 62 28.61 -3.48 -1.06
N GLN A 63 27.47 -3.52 -1.79
CA GLN A 63 27.33 -4.26 -3.03
C GLN A 63 28.29 -3.79 -4.13
N GLU A 64 28.54 -2.48 -4.21
CA GLU A 64 29.41 -1.90 -5.24
C GLU A 64 30.86 -2.39 -5.12
N GLU A 65 31.38 -2.44 -3.91
CA GLU A 65 32.70 -2.98 -3.60
C GLU A 65 32.76 -4.52 -3.73
N GLY A 66 31.66 -5.20 -3.43
CA GLY A 66 31.54 -6.66 -3.44
C GLY A 66 31.47 -7.33 -4.82
N LYS A 67 31.36 -6.56 -5.91
CA LYS A 67 31.12 -7.06 -7.29
C LYS A 67 32.08 -8.15 -7.79
N ASN A 68 33.28 -8.24 -7.22
CA ASN A 68 34.31 -9.22 -7.57
C ASN A 68 34.73 -10.12 -6.40
N ASP A 69 34.02 -10.10 -5.28
CA ASP A 69 34.31 -10.91 -4.10
C ASP A 69 33.36 -12.11 -4.03
N PRO A 70 33.85 -13.36 -4.24
CA PRO A 70 33.01 -14.55 -4.15
C PRO A 70 32.38 -14.73 -2.76
N LEU A 71 33.05 -14.29 -1.68
CA LEU A 71 32.52 -14.42 -0.32
C LEU A 71 31.36 -13.45 -0.05
N TRP A 72 31.33 -12.29 -0.71
CA TRP A 72 30.21 -11.37 -0.64
C TRP A 72 28.95 -12.01 -1.23
N PHE A 73 29.08 -12.55 -2.46
CA PHE A 73 27.98 -13.26 -3.12
C PHE A 73 27.51 -14.46 -2.30
N PHE A 74 28.44 -15.27 -1.80
CA PHE A 74 28.10 -16.43 -0.97
C PHE A 74 27.36 -16.03 0.31
N ARG A 75 27.80 -14.98 1.02
CA ARG A 75 27.16 -14.55 2.28
C ARG A 75 25.78 -13.96 2.05
N LEU A 76 25.57 -13.23 0.95
CA LEU A 76 24.25 -12.69 0.63
C LEU A 76 23.31 -13.81 0.18
N GLY A 77 23.82 -14.75 -0.63
CA GLY A 77 23.09 -15.95 -1.02
C GLY A 77 22.71 -16.79 0.20
N TYR A 78 23.62 -16.95 1.15
CA TYR A 78 23.36 -17.64 2.42
C TYR A 78 22.24 -16.96 3.21
N ALA A 79 22.29 -15.65 3.38
CA ALA A 79 21.23 -14.90 4.07
C ALA A 79 19.87 -15.10 3.38
N TYR A 80 19.80 -14.98 2.05
CA TYR A 80 18.56 -15.20 1.30
C TYR A 80 18.06 -16.64 1.37
N TYR A 81 18.95 -17.63 1.31
CA TYR A 81 18.56 -19.04 1.43
C TYR A 81 17.86 -19.32 2.76
N TYR A 82 18.42 -18.84 3.88
CA TYR A 82 17.81 -19.03 5.20
C TYR A 82 16.62 -18.12 5.49
N LEU A 83 16.29 -17.21 4.58
CA LEU A 83 15.05 -16.43 4.57
C LEU A 83 13.98 -17.06 3.67
N ASP A 84 14.15 -18.30 3.21
CA ASP A 84 13.28 -18.98 2.25
C ASP A 84 13.13 -18.19 0.93
N ARG A 85 14.23 -17.54 0.49
CA ARG A 85 14.33 -16.76 -0.76
C ARG A 85 15.29 -17.45 -1.74
N GLU A 86 15.09 -18.74 -2.00
CA GLU A 86 15.99 -19.57 -2.83
C GLU A 86 16.10 -19.06 -4.25
N ALA A 87 15.01 -18.50 -4.79
CA ALA A 87 15.02 -17.85 -6.10
C ALA A 87 16.11 -16.78 -6.15
N GLU A 88 16.29 -16.02 -5.07
CA GLU A 88 17.26 -14.93 -4.95
C GLU A 88 18.65 -15.40 -4.55
N ALA A 89 18.72 -16.45 -3.74
CA ALA A 89 19.96 -17.07 -3.33
C ALA A 89 20.69 -17.75 -4.50
N LEU A 90 19.96 -18.43 -5.39
CA LEU A 90 20.53 -19.22 -6.48
C LEU A 90 21.49 -18.43 -7.40
N PRO A 91 21.10 -17.28 -8.01
CA PRO A 91 22.00 -16.54 -8.88
C PRO A 91 23.22 -15.97 -8.13
N LEU A 92 23.09 -15.66 -6.83
CA LEU A 92 24.22 -15.24 -6.01
C LEU A 92 25.21 -16.38 -5.81
N PHE A 93 24.74 -17.58 -5.49
CA PHE A 93 25.62 -18.75 -5.39
C PHE A 93 26.23 -19.14 -6.74
N GLN A 94 25.49 -19.05 -7.84
CA GLN A 94 26.04 -19.26 -9.19
C GLN A 94 27.16 -18.27 -9.48
N ARG A 95 26.97 -16.99 -9.14
CA ARG A 95 28.02 -15.96 -9.31
C ARG A 95 29.22 -16.20 -8.39
N ALA A 96 29.00 -16.60 -7.15
CA ALA A 96 30.06 -17.03 -6.24
C ALA A 96 30.87 -18.20 -6.82
N HIS A 97 30.18 -19.18 -7.42
CA HIS A 97 30.78 -20.35 -8.05
C HIS A 97 31.58 -20.00 -9.31
N GLU A 98 31.11 -19.07 -10.14
CA GLU A 98 31.86 -18.56 -11.29
C GLU A 98 33.20 -17.93 -10.87
N LEU A 99 33.19 -17.18 -9.76
CA LEU A 99 34.37 -16.49 -9.22
C LEU A 99 35.29 -17.44 -8.43
N ASN A 100 34.74 -18.48 -7.81
CA ASN A 100 35.49 -19.50 -7.06
C ASN A 100 34.93 -20.93 -7.29
N PRO A 101 35.31 -21.61 -8.39
CA PRO A 101 34.75 -22.91 -8.75
C PRO A 101 35.11 -24.08 -7.82
N GLU A 102 36.11 -23.90 -6.96
CA GLU A 102 36.62 -24.95 -6.06
C GLU A 102 35.87 -24.98 -4.71
N ASP A 103 35.00 -24.00 -4.44
CA ASP A 103 34.21 -23.98 -3.22
C ASP A 103 33.06 -25.00 -3.28
N GLU A 104 33.18 -26.06 -2.48
CA GLU A 104 32.20 -27.14 -2.39
C GLU A 104 30.93 -26.72 -1.66
N ASP A 105 31.02 -25.78 -0.71
CA ASP A 105 29.83 -25.30 0.02
C ASP A 105 28.92 -24.53 -0.94
N THR A 106 29.48 -23.64 -1.76
CA THR A 106 28.73 -22.95 -2.83
C THR A 106 28.03 -23.95 -3.77
N LYS A 107 28.70 -25.02 -4.21
CA LYS A 107 28.08 -26.04 -5.08
C LYS A 107 26.89 -26.73 -4.40
N LEU A 108 27.01 -27.00 -3.11
CA LEU A 108 25.96 -27.66 -2.33
C LEU A 108 24.73 -26.75 -2.19
N PHE A 109 24.93 -25.47 -1.90
CA PHE A 109 23.85 -24.49 -1.84
C PHE A 109 23.14 -24.29 -3.19
N ILE A 110 23.88 -24.31 -4.32
CA ILE A 110 23.27 -24.31 -5.66
C ILE A 110 22.35 -25.52 -5.82
N GLN A 111 22.82 -26.73 -5.48
CA GLN A 111 22.01 -27.94 -5.59
C GLN A 111 20.76 -27.91 -4.70
N TRP A 112 20.87 -27.37 -3.50
CA TRP A 112 19.73 -27.21 -2.60
C TRP A 112 18.72 -26.21 -3.15
N CYS A 113 19.18 -25.04 -3.59
CA CYS A 113 18.30 -24.07 -4.25
C CYS A 113 17.62 -24.68 -5.49
N GLU A 114 18.36 -25.39 -6.34
CA GLU A 114 17.80 -26.05 -7.53
C GLU A 114 16.77 -27.13 -7.20
N GLU A 115 16.94 -27.89 -6.11
CA GLU A 115 15.99 -28.92 -5.69
C GLU A 115 14.73 -28.30 -5.06
N GLU A 116 14.87 -27.26 -4.23
CA GLU A 116 13.73 -26.51 -3.68
C GLU A 116 12.95 -25.79 -4.80
N LEU A 117 13.67 -25.27 -5.80
CA LEU A 117 13.06 -24.61 -6.96
C LEU A 117 12.56 -25.58 -8.04
N LYS A 118 12.79 -26.89 -7.90
CA LYS A 118 12.49 -27.89 -8.93
C LYS A 118 11.03 -27.94 -9.34
N ASP A 119 10.14 -27.68 -8.38
CA ASP A 119 8.69 -27.63 -8.60
C ASP A 119 8.19 -26.19 -8.90
N THR A 120 9.06 -25.18 -8.86
CA THR A 120 8.77 -23.75 -9.17
C THR A 120 9.49 -23.21 -10.41
N LEU A 121 10.39 -23.99 -11.03
CA LEU A 121 11.10 -23.68 -12.28
C LEU A 121 10.17 -23.74 -13.50
N TYR A 122 9.21 -22.82 -13.58
CA TYR A 122 8.77 -22.36 -14.89
C TYR A 122 9.95 -21.61 -15.54
N PRO A 123 10.29 -21.89 -16.81
CA PRO A 123 11.30 -21.11 -17.50
C PRO A 123 10.90 -19.63 -17.43
N THR A 124 11.77 -18.78 -16.89
CA THR A 124 11.51 -17.35 -16.75
C THR A 124 11.06 -16.80 -18.10
N GLU A 125 9.84 -16.28 -18.16
CA GLU A 125 9.33 -15.69 -19.38
C GLU A 125 10.01 -14.35 -19.62
N THR A 126 10.55 -14.17 -20.82
CA THR A 126 11.28 -12.95 -21.22
C THR A 126 10.84 -12.51 -22.61
N TYR A 127 10.96 -11.21 -22.88
CA TYR A 127 10.88 -10.71 -24.25
C TYR A 127 12.10 -11.14 -25.05
N SER A 128 11.90 -11.39 -26.35
CA SER A 128 13.01 -11.39 -27.29
C SER A 128 13.62 -10.00 -27.43
N GLU A 129 14.87 -9.92 -27.92
CA GLU A 129 15.56 -8.65 -28.15
C GLU A 129 14.76 -7.70 -29.07
N GLU A 130 14.09 -8.22 -30.11
CA GLU A 130 13.26 -7.41 -31.00
C GLU A 130 12.00 -6.87 -30.29
N GLU A 131 11.38 -7.68 -29.43
CA GLU A 131 10.22 -7.27 -28.63
C GLU A 131 10.60 -6.22 -27.59
N MET A 132 11.73 -6.40 -26.91
CA MET A 132 12.22 -5.44 -25.94
C MET A 132 12.54 -4.09 -26.59
N ASN A 133 13.22 -4.10 -27.73
CA ASN A 133 13.48 -2.87 -28.50
C ASN A 133 12.19 -2.15 -28.92
N ALA A 134 11.14 -2.90 -29.26
CA ALA A 134 9.83 -2.32 -29.62
C ALA A 134 9.13 -1.71 -28.40
N LEU A 135 9.22 -2.36 -27.23
CA LEU A 135 8.72 -1.85 -25.97
C LEU A 135 9.44 -0.56 -25.56
N GLU A 136 10.77 -0.55 -25.56
CA GLU A 136 11.59 0.62 -25.23
C GLU A 136 11.32 1.79 -26.17
N SER A 137 11.19 1.52 -27.48
CA SER A 137 10.82 2.52 -28.48
C SER A 137 9.44 3.12 -28.22
N HIS A 138 8.50 2.31 -27.71
CA HIS A 138 7.16 2.77 -27.32
C HIS A 138 7.21 3.66 -26.08
N ILE A 139 7.91 3.22 -25.04
CA ILE A 139 8.11 3.98 -23.80
C ILE A 139 8.77 5.33 -24.11
N SER A 140 9.90 5.34 -24.81
CA SER A 140 10.63 6.56 -25.20
C SER A 140 9.74 7.54 -25.99
N ARG A 141 8.93 7.01 -26.92
CA ARG A 141 8.07 7.83 -27.78
C ARG A 141 6.90 8.50 -27.04
N TYR A 142 6.30 7.81 -26.07
CA TYR A 142 5.02 8.23 -25.50
C TYR A 142 5.08 8.62 -24.03
N LEU A 143 5.98 8.02 -23.25
CA LEU A 143 6.09 8.22 -21.80
C LEU A 143 7.34 9.06 -21.45
N GLY A 144 8.41 8.92 -22.24
CA GLY A 144 9.63 9.72 -22.17
C GLY A 144 10.90 8.87 -22.21
N GLU A 145 12.04 9.51 -22.47
CA GLU A 145 13.35 8.87 -22.51
C GLU A 145 13.71 8.29 -21.13
N THR A 146 14.28 7.08 -21.14
CA THR A 146 14.68 6.36 -19.92
C THR A 146 16.19 6.45 -19.75
N ASP A 147 16.65 7.17 -18.72
CA ASP A 147 18.08 7.29 -18.39
C ASP A 147 18.55 6.16 -17.46
N HIS A 148 17.61 5.55 -16.73
CA HIS A 148 17.88 4.53 -15.73
C HIS A 148 16.89 3.37 -15.82
N VAL A 149 17.42 2.15 -15.69
CA VAL A 149 16.66 0.91 -15.57
C VAL A 149 17.11 0.23 -14.30
N PHE A 150 16.17 -0.02 -13.39
CA PHE A 150 16.43 -0.93 -12.28
C PHE A 150 16.30 -2.35 -12.81
N HIS A 151 17.45 -2.99 -12.99
CA HIS A 151 17.48 -4.40 -13.36
C HIS A 151 17.17 -5.26 -12.15
N GLU A 152 16.21 -6.15 -12.31
CA GLU A 152 15.90 -7.10 -11.27
C GLU A 152 17.03 -8.14 -11.18
N LEU A 153 17.71 -8.18 -10.03
CA LEU A 153 18.83 -9.09 -9.78
C LEU A 153 18.39 -10.56 -9.80
N VAL A 154 17.10 -10.81 -9.54
CA VAL A 154 16.52 -12.13 -9.39
C VAL A 154 15.09 -12.15 -9.90
N SER A 155 14.84 -13.00 -10.89
CA SER A 155 13.57 -13.02 -11.61
C SER A 155 12.84 -14.36 -11.50
N PRO A 156 12.17 -14.63 -10.37
CA PRO A 156 11.26 -15.76 -10.29
C PRO A 156 10.09 -15.53 -11.24
N TYR A 157 9.83 -16.53 -12.09
CA TYR A 157 8.74 -16.62 -13.07
C TYR A 157 8.82 -15.68 -14.29
N ILE A 158 9.06 -14.39 -14.06
CA ILE A 158 9.24 -13.35 -15.09
C ILE A 158 10.43 -12.47 -14.75
N HIS A 159 11.13 -12.00 -15.78
CA HIS A 159 12.14 -10.96 -15.65
C HIS A 159 11.48 -9.60 -15.79
N VAL A 160 11.39 -8.84 -14.70
CA VAL A 160 10.72 -7.53 -14.68
C VAL A 160 11.74 -6.46 -14.35
N ASP A 161 12.18 -5.74 -15.37
CA ASP A 161 12.93 -4.52 -15.19
C ASP A 161 11.97 -3.36 -14.90
N ILE A 162 12.47 -2.34 -14.20
CA ILE A 162 11.72 -1.11 -13.98
C ILE A 162 12.42 0.04 -14.68
N TYR A 163 11.78 0.50 -15.75
CA TYR A 163 12.20 1.67 -16.51
C TYR A 163 11.82 2.93 -15.76
N ILE A 164 12.75 3.88 -15.64
CA ILE A 164 12.53 5.15 -14.96
C ILE A 164 12.64 6.28 -15.98
N VAL A 165 11.55 7.04 -16.11
CA VAL A 165 11.55 8.32 -16.83
C VAL A 165 11.66 9.44 -15.80
N GLU A 166 12.79 10.15 -15.81
CA GLU A 166 13.08 11.22 -14.85
C GLU A 166 12.26 12.51 -15.13
N PRO A 167 11.92 13.29 -14.08
CA PRO A 167 11.28 14.59 -14.21
C PRO A 167 12.07 15.52 -15.12
N THR A 168 11.35 16.22 -15.99
CA THR A 168 11.86 17.35 -16.76
C THR A 168 11.10 18.62 -16.38
N PRO A 169 11.63 19.83 -16.68
CA PRO A 169 10.89 21.07 -16.42
C PRO A 169 9.50 21.11 -17.06
N GLU A 170 9.31 20.46 -18.21
CA GLU A 170 8.04 20.36 -18.93
C GLU A 170 7.15 19.23 -18.40
N ARG A 171 7.76 18.14 -17.89
CA ARG A 171 7.10 16.94 -17.36
C ARG A 171 7.64 16.62 -15.96
N ASN A 172 7.19 17.38 -14.96
CA ASN A 172 7.83 17.47 -13.65
C ASN A 172 7.36 16.38 -12.67
N PHE A 173 7.53 15.11 -13.03
CA PHE A 173 7.22 13.93 -12.21
C PHE A 173 8.07 12.73 -12.66
N TYR A 174 8.22 11.69 -11.85
CA TYR A 174 8.77 10.40 -12.29
C TYR A 174 7.68 9.56 -12.95
N THR A 175 8.05 8.73 -13.92
CA THR A 175 7.23 7.60 -14.37
C THR A 175 8.05 6.34 -14.20
N LEU A 176 7.57 5.38 -13.41
CA LEU A 176 8.15 4.05 -13.30
C LEU A 176 7.27 3.09 -14.10
N ILE A 177 7.89 2.26 -14.94
CA ILE A 177 7.19 1.37 -15.86
C ILE A 177 7.81 -0.02 -15.75
N THR A 178 7.00 -1.06 -15.64
CA THR A 178 7.49 -2.43 -15.79
C THR A 178 7.91 -2.66 -17.23
N GLY A 179 9.00 -3.40 -17.42
CA GLY A 179 9.29 -4.01 -18.70
C GLY A 179 9.66 -5.45 -18.51
N GLY A 180 8.75 -6.32 -18.96
CA GLY A 180 8.89 -7.76 -18.86
C GLY A 180 7.64 -8.46 -18.35
N MET A 181 6.71 -7.74 -17.70
CA MET A 181 5.44 -8.33 -17.28
C MET A 181 4.66 -8.88 -18.49
N GLY A 182 4.64 -8.15 -19.59
CA GLY A 182 3.90 -8.57 -20.79
C GLY A 182 4.60 -9.67 -21.59
N ALA A 183 5.77 -10.17 -21.14
CA ALA A 183 6.33 -11.42 -21.64
C ALA A 183 5.45 -12.61 -21.26
N HIS A 184 4.78 -12.53 -20.11
CA HIS A 184 3.78 -13.50 -19.68
C HIS A 184 2.44 -13.30 -20.36
N ARG A 185 1.80 -14.41 -20.75
CA ARG A 185 0.43 -14.42 -21.27
C ARG A 185 -0.55 -14.72 -20.14
N MET A 186 -1.30 -13.71 -19.72
CA MET A 186 -2.25 -13.80 -18.63
C MET A 186 -3.45 -14.71 -18.96
N ASN A 187 -4.09 -15.24 -17.91
CA ASN A 187 -5.25 -16.10 -18.02
C ASN A 187 -6.55 -15.29 -18.17
N VAL A 188 -6.77 -14.74 -19.36
CA VAL A 188 -7.96 -13.95 -19.70
C VAL A 188 -9.17 -14.87 -19.99
N PRO A 189 -10.38 -14.55 -19.49
CA PRO A 189 -11.61 -15.28 -19.79
C PRO A 189 -11.85 -15.46 -21.28
N ALA A 190 -12.40 -16.61 -21.68
CA ALA A 190 -12.57 -16.98 -23.08
C ALA A 190 -13.47 -15.99 -23.86
N GLU A 191 -14.38 -15.31 -23.16
CA GLU A 191 -15.26 -14.28 -23.72
C GLU A 191 -14.51 -13.03 -24.20
N LEU A 192 -13.30 -12.78 -23.67
CA LEU A 192 -12.46 -11.61 -23.97
C LEU A 192 -11.20 -11.98 -24.77
N ALA A 193 -11.07 -13.24 -25.21
CA ALA A 193 -9.85 -13.75 -25.85
C ALA A 193 -9.49 -13.05 -27.18
N ASP A 194 -10.48 -12.45 -27.85
CA ASP A 194 -10.29 -11.73 -29.13
C ASP A 194 -9.98 -10.23 -28.93
N GLU A 195 -9.82 -9.76 -27.69
CA GLU A 195 -9.59 -8.33 -27.40
C GLU A 195 -8.10 -7.94 -27.30
N ASP A 196 -7.17 -8.88 -27.51
CA ASP A 196 -5.71 -8.67 -27.39
C ASP A 196 -5.24 -8.15 -26.01
N ILE A 197 -6.02 -8.39 -24.95
CA ILE A 197 -5.77 -7.91 -23.57
C ILE A 197 -4.99 -8.89 -22.68
N ASP A 198 -4.35 -9.90 -23.27
CA ASP A 198 -3.69 -11.00 -22.53
C ASP A 198 -2.26 -10.69 -22.08
N ARG A 199 -1.77 -9.47 -22.30
CA ARG A 199 -0.44 -8.98 -21.90
C ARG A 199 -0.50 -7.54 -21.46
N ALA A 200 0.25 -7.21 -20.41
CA ALA A 200 0.28 -5.87 -19.87
C ALA A 200 1.67 -5.46 -19.36
N GLU A 201 1.94 -4.16 -19.37
CA GLU A 201 2.90 -3.50 -18.49
C GLU A 201 2.15 -2.54 -17.56
N LEU A 202 2.73 -2.30 -16.40
CA LEU A 202 2.20 -1.43 -15.37
C LEU A 202 3.06 -0.17 -15.27
N LEU A 203 2.43 0.95 -14.95
CA LEU A 203 3.14 2.18 -14.66
C LEU A 203 2.56 2.94 -13.48
N ILE A 204 3.39 3.77 -12.86
CA ILE A 204 3.03 4.64 -11.75
C ILE A 204 3.78 5.97 -11.89
N THR A 205 3.11 7.08 -11.61
CA THR A 205 3.70 8.42 -11.71
C THR A 205 3.84 9.06 -10.33
N LEU A 206 5.06 9.48 -9.99
CA LEU A 206 5.42 9.98 -8.65
C LEU A 206 5.89 11.44 -8.69
N PRO A 207 5.72 12.21 -7.60
CA PRO A 207 6.25 13.56 -7.49
C PRO A 207 7.76 13.64 -7.79
N PRO A 208 8.26 14.78 -8.31
CA PRO A 208 9.67 14.94 -8.72
C PRO A 208 10.65 14.92 -7.53
N ASP A 209 10.14 15.10 -6.31
CA ASP A 209 10.85 15.03 -5.04
C ASP A 209 10.72 13.66 -4.35
N TRP A 210 10.08 12.67 -4.98
CA TRP A 210 10.01 11.31 -4.46
C TRP A 210 11.41 10.67 -4.38
N ASN A 211 11.71 10.00 -3.27
CA ASN A 211 12.98 9.32 -3.07
C ASN A 211 12.96 7.93 -3.73
N ILE A 212 13.19 7.88 -5.04
CA ILE A 212 13.14 6.63 -5.84
C ILE A 212 14.21 5.59 -5.48
N GLN A 213 15.25 5.98 -4.72
CA GLN A 213 16.31 5.09 -4.23
C GLN A 213 16.10 4.73 -2.74
N GLY A 214 15.00 5.18 -2.13
CA GLY A 214 14.69 4.90 -0.73
C GLY A 214 14.35 3.42 -0.52
N GLU A 215 14.99 2.82 0.48
CA GLU A 215 14.70 1.45 0.92
C GLU A 215 13.59 1.39 1.99
N ASP A 216 13.24 2.53 2.60
CA ASP A 216 12.13 2.63 3.55
C ASP A 216 10.79 2.37 2.85
N GLU A 217 9.88 1.64 3.47
CA GLU A 217 8.60 1.28 2.87
C GLU A 217 7.75 2.51 2.46
N ASN A 218 7.92 3.64 3.15
CA ASN A 218 7.24 4.89 2.80
C ASN A 218 7.68 5.45 1.43
N ASP A 219 8.88 5.10 0.98
CA ASP A 219 9.45 5.46 -0.33
C ASP A 219 9.33 4.29 -1.33
N TYR A 220 9.49 3.05 -0.87
CA TYR A 220 9.64 1.84 -1.68
C TYR A 220 8.31 1.24 -2.16
N TRP A 221 7.19 1.51 -1.48
CA TRP A 221 5.90 0.88 -1.80
C TRP A 221 5.48 0.97 -3.29
N PRO A 222 5.72 2.06 -4.06
CA PRO A 222 5.32 2.10 -5.47
C PRO A 222 6.04 1.04 -6.29
N LEU A 223 7.34 0.86 -6.03
CA LEU A 223 8.19 -0.12 -6.68
C LEU A 223 7.78 -1.55 -6.27
N ARG A 224 7.51 -1.77 -4.98
CA ARG A 224 6.98 -3.03 -4.47
C ARG A 224 5.68 -3.41 -5.18
N TRP A 225 4.72 -2.48 -5.28
CA TRP A 225 3.44 -2.74 -5.93
C TRP A 225 3.55 -3.07 -7.42
N LEU A 226 4.42 -2.39 -8.17
CA LEU A 226 4.70 -2.78 -9.56
C LEU A 226 5.22 -4.24 -9.64
N LYS A 227 6.20 -4.59 -8.79
CA LYS A 227 6.77 -5.95 -8.76
C LYS A 227 5.78 -7.02 -8.31
N THR A 228 4.93 -6.71 -7.33
CA THR A 228 3.89 -7.61 -6.82
C THR A 228 2.83 -7.85 -7.90
N LEU A 229 2.29 -6.78 -8.50
CA LEU A 229 1.24 -6.89 -9.51
C LEU A 229 1.75 -7.51 -10.82
N ALA A 230 3.02 -7.33 -11.18
CA ALA A 230 3.61 -8.00 -12.34
C ALA A 230 3.57 -9.53 -12.20
N ARG A 231 3.65 -10.05 -10.98
CA ARG A 231 3.68 -11.49 -10.68
C ARG A 231 2.31 -12.09 -10.39
N LEU A 232 1.35 -11.26 -9.98
CA LEU A 232 0.00 -11.69 -9.61
C LEU A 232 -0.68 -12.58 -10.67
N PRO A 233 -0.62 -12.27 -11.99
CA PRO A 233 -1.21 -13.14 -13.02
C PRO A 233 -0.64 -14.56 -13.02
N ILE A 234 0.62 -14.73 -12.63
CA ILE A 234 1.32 -16.02 -12.63
C ILE A 234 1.01 -16.79 -11.35
N THR A 235 1.13 -16.13 -10.19
CA THR A 235 0.97 -16.78 -8.89
C THR A 235 -0.47 -17.20 -8.63
N GLU A 236 -1.44 -16.42 -9.12
CA GLU A 236 -2.87 -16.65 -8.92
C GLU A 236 -3.59 -17.19 -10.17
N ASP A 237 -2.86 -17.50 -11.24
CA ASP A 237 -3.40 -17.94 -12.54
C ASP A 237 -4.57 -17.04 -13.03
N THR A 238 -4.31 -15.73 -13.04
CA THR A 238 -5.31 -14.68 -13.26
C THR A 238 -4.88 -13.69 -14.35
N TRP A 239 -5.60 -12.57 -14.48
CA TRP A 239 -5.28 -11.49 -15.40
C TRP A 239 -5.57 -10.11 -14.80
N LEU A 240 -4.88 -9.11 -15.33
CA LEU A 240 -5.02 -7.70 -14.95
C LEU A 240 -5.51 -6.87 -16.14
N GLY A 241 -6.48 -6.00 -15.89
CA GLY A 241 -7.11 -5.18 -16.91
C GLY A 241 -7.67 -3.88 -16.36
N TYR A 242 -8.15 -3.02 -17.26
CA TYR A 242 -8.76 -1.75 -16.91
C TYR A 242 -9.92 -1.93 -15.89
N GLY A 243 -9.93 -1.08 -14.86
CA GLY A 243 -10.93 -1.08 -13.80
C GLY A 243 -10.79 -2.20 -12.77
N HIS A 244 -9.81 -3.11 -12.91
CA HIS A 244 -9.49 -4.06 -11.85
C HIS A 244 -8.96 -3.32 -10.62
N THR A 245 -9.32 -3.84 -9.45
CA THR A 245 -8.96 -3.28 -8.14
C THR A 245 -8.33 -4.37 -7.28
N ILE A 246 -7.17 -4.07 -6.70
CA ILE A 246 -6.40 -4.97 -5.84
C ILE A 246 -6.32 -4.34 -4.45
N ALA A 247 -6.82 -5.04 -3.42
CA ALA A 247 -6.76 -4.57 -2.04
C ALA A 247 -5.39 -4.83 -1.41
N THR A 248 -5.01 -4.02 -0.43
CA THR A 248 -3.75 -4.16 0.34
C THR A 248 -3.70 -5.41 1.21
N GLY A 249 -4.84 -5.93 1.67
CA GLY A 249 -4.91 -7.09 2.56
C GLY A 249 -6.20 -7.13 3.38
N GLU A 250 -6.15 -7.87 4.50
CA GLU A 250 -7.20 -7.88 5.53
C GLU A 250 -6.94 -6.77 6.59
N ASN A 251 -7.91 -6.43 7.44
CA ASN A 251 -7.73 -5.57 8.64
C ASN A 251 -7.23 -4.14 8.42
N ASP A 252 -7.83 -3.42 7.49
CA ASP A 252 -7.61 -1.97 7.32
C ASP A 252 -6.18 -1.55 6.92
N GLU A 253 -5.36 -2.48 6.45
CA GLU A 253 -3.99 -2.19 5.98
C GLU A 253 -3.98 -1.15 4.85
N THR A 254 -2.98 -0.28 4.87
CA THR A 254 -2.74 0.73 3.85
C THR A 254 -1.55 0.35 2.96
N VAL A 255 -1.35 1.01 1.83
CA VAL A 255 -0.23 0.71 0.91
C VAL A 255 1.13 0.95 1.56
N SER A 256 1.23 1.91 2.48
CA SER A 256 2.33 2.15 3.43
C SER A 256 1.80 2.97 4.61
N GLU A 257 2.63 3.18 5.65
CA GLU A 257 2.24 3.98 6.83
C GLU A 257 1.93 5.46 6.48
N ASN A 258 2.64 6.05 5.51
CA ASN A 258 2.44 7.44 5.08
C ASN A 258 1.40 7.63 3.97
N ALA A 259 0.88 6.55 3.39
CA ALA A 259 -0.03 6.59 2.26
C ALA A 259 -1.36 5.89 2.62
N PRO A 260 -2.44 6.64 2.90
CA PRO A 260 -3.67 6.11 3.51
C PRO A 260 -4.57 5.31 2.54
N PHE A 261 -4.02 4.82 1.44
CA PHE A 261 -4.75 4.09 0.41
C PHE A 261 -4.83 2.61 0.78
N GLN A 262 -5.97 1.97 0.53
CA GLN A 262 -6.25 0.57 0.93
C GLN A 262 -6.42 -0.36 -0.27
N GLY A 263 -6.14 0.15 -1.47
CA GLY A 263 -6.04 -0.66 -2.67
C GLY A 263 -5.56 0.15 -3.86
N ILE A 264 -5.44 -0.53 -4.99
CA ILE A 264 -4.95 0.03 -6.24
C ILE A 264 -5.94 -0.32 -7.35
N MET A 265 -6.34 0.67 -8.13
CA MET A 265 -7.09 0.49 -9.38
C MET A 265 -6.18 0.63 -10.59
N LEU A 266 -6.43 -0.16 -11.61
CA LEU A 266 -5.76 -0.07 -12.90
C LEU A 266 -6.58 0.78 -13.87
N VAL A 267 -5.99 1.83 -14.42
CA VAL A 267 -6.60 2.71 -15.42
C VAL A 267 -5.71 2.83 -16.66
N THR A 268 -6.19 3.47 -17.73
CA THR A 268 -5.33 3.79 -18.87
C THR A 268 -4.33 4.90 -18.50
N PRO A 269 -3.14 4.93 -19.11
CA PRO A 269 -2.15 5.99 -18.89
C PRO A 269 -2.76 7.38 -19.11
N GLN A 270 -2.54 8.28 -18.14
CA GLN A 270 -3.08 9.64 -18.15
C GLN A 270 -2.06 10.65 -18.70
N ASP A 271 -2.54 11.80 -19.18
CA ASP A 271 -1.71 12.89 -19.77
C ASP A 271 -0.79 12.44 -20.93
N VAL A 272 -1.19 11.39 -21.63
CA VAL A 272 -0.52 10.84 -22.81
C VAL A 272 -1.55 10.61 -23.93
N PRO A 273 -1.13 10.56 -25.21
CA PRO A 273 -2.05 10.25 -26.30
C PRO A 273 -2.55 8.81 -26.22
N ALA A 274 -3.75 8.53 -26.75
CA ALA A 274 -4.36 7.19 -26.71
C ALA A 274 -3.49 6.10 -27.36
N GLU A 275 -2.62 6.46 -28.30
CA GLU A 275 -1.64 5.54 -28.89
C GLU A 275 -0.63 5.00 -27.87
N ALA A 276 -0.47 5.63 -26.71
CA ALA A 276 0.39 5.18 -25.62
C ALA A 276 -0.18 3.94 -24.90
N GLU A 277 -1.50 3.71 -24.96
CA GLU A 277 -2.20 2.65 -24.23
C GLU A 277 -1.77 1.24 -24.65
N THR A 278 -1.29 1.07 -25.89
CA THR A 278 -0.93 -0.25 -26.42
C THR A 278 0.35 -0.22 -27.25
N CYS A 279 1.29 -1.12 -26.96
CA CYS A 279 2.45 -1.40 -27.80
C CYS A 279 2.20 -2.65 -28.65
N ARG A 280 2.39 -2.56 -29.97
CA ARG A 280 2.37 -3.73 -30.87
C ARG A 280 3.78 -4.26 -31.05
N LEU A 281 4.02 -5.47 -30.56
CA LEU A 281 5.31 -6.13 -30.65
C LEU A 281 5.51 -6.84 -32.00
N PRO A 282 6.77 -7.12 -32.39
CA PRO A 282 7.08 -8.05 -33.47
C PRO A 282 6.34 -9.38 -33.31
N GLY A 283 5.84 -9.93 -34.42
CA GLY A 283 5.02 -11.15 -34.39
C GLY A 283 3.54 -10.92 -34.08
N GLY A 284 3.11 -9.69 -33.82
CA GLY A 284 1.70 -9.30 -33.74
C GLY A 284 1.08 -9.34 -32.35
N LYS A 285 1.86 -9.66 -31.31
CA LYS A 285 1.43 -9.54 -29.91
C LYS A 285 1.14 -8.07 -29.58
N VAL A 286 0.18 -7.83 -28.69
CA VAL A 286 -0.15 -6.49 -28.19
C VAL A 286 0.09 -6.49 -26.69
N VAL A 287 0.67 -5.42 -26.18
CA VAL A 287 0.91 -5.20 -24.75
C VAL A 287 0.17 -3.94 -24.34
N HIS A 288 -0.74 -4.06 -23.38
CA HIS A 288 -1.48 -2.94 -22.82
C HIS A 288 -0.68 -2.27 -21.69
N PHE A 289 -0.74 -0.95 -21.59
CA PHE A 289 -0.20 -0.22 -20.46
C PHE A 289 -1.32 0.13 -19.50
N TYR A 290 -1.15 -0.20 -18.22
CA TYR A 290 -2.09 0.20 -17.17
C TYR A 290 -1.38 1.02 -16.09
N GLN A 291 -1.97 2.17 -15.77
CA GLN A 291 -1.51 3.03 -14.71
C GLN A 291 -2.15 2.66 -13.38
N LEU A 292 -1.35 2.58 -12.32
CA LEU A 292 -1.79 2.37 -10.96
C LEU A 292 -2.35 3.69 -10.39
N ILE A 293 -3.57 3.64 -9.86
CA ILE A 293 -4.15 4.71 -9.03
C ILE A 293 -4.49 4.13 -7.65
N PRO A 294 -3.80 4.57 -6.58
CA PRO A 294 -4.14 4.19 -5.21
C PRO A 294 -5.53 4.72 -4.83
N LEU A 295 -6.33 3.91 -4.14
CA LEU A 295 -7.70 4.22 -3.74
C LEU A 295 -7.88 4.17 -2.22
N PHE A 296 -8.73 5.06 -1.70
CA PHE A 296 -9.30 4.90 -0.37
C PHE A 296 -10.32 3.76 -0.35
N ARG A 297 -10.65 3.24 0.84
CA ARG A 297 -11.67 2.20 0.99
C ARG A 297 -13.01 2.61 0.42
N GLU A 298 -13.46 3.82 0.72
CA GLU A 298 -14.76 4.30 0.26
C GLU A 298 -14.81 4.45 -1.26
N GLU A 299 -13.67 4.75 -1.91
CA GLU A 299 -13.55 4.79 -3.36
C GLU A 299 -13.65 3.36 -3.95
N MET A 300 -13.00 2.38 -3.32
CA MET A 300 -13.14 0.97 -3.71
C MET A 300 -14.58 0.47 -3.53
N GLU A 301 -15.21 0.76 -2.39
CA GLU A 301 -16.61 0.42 -2.11
C GLU A 301 -17.56 1.07 -3.11
N PHE A 302 -17.37 2.36 -3.41
CA PHE A 302 -18.14 3.06 -4.43
C PHE A 302 -18.05 2.34 -5.77
N LYS A 303 -16.85 1.97 -6.22
CA LYS A 303 -16.63 1.23 -7.47
C LYS A 303 -17.28 -0.16 -7.45
N LEU A 304 -17.30 -0.85 -6.32
CA LEU A 304 -17.98 -2.15 -6.17
C LEU A 304 -19.50 -2.01 -6.26
N GLU A 305 -20.07 -0.93 -5.73
CA GLU A 305 -21.52 -0.64 -5.86
C GLU A 305 -21.90 -0.09 -7.24
N HIS A 306 -20.96 0.53 -7.95
CA HIS A 306 -21.15 1.20 -9.23
C HIS A 306 -20.26 0.57 -10.31
N SER A 307 -19.45 1.38 -10.99
CA SER A 307 -18.52 0.95 -12.04
C SER A 307 -17.19 1.70 -11.94
N ALA A 308 -16.16 1.17 -12.60
CA ALA A 308 -14.86 1.83 -12.68
C ALA A 308 -14.96 3.20 -13.38
N ASP A 309 -15.73 3.28 -14.47
CA ASP A 309 -15.92 4.53 -15.22
C ASP A 309 -16.59 5.62 -14.36
N GLU A 310 -17.60 5.26 -13.57
CA GLU A 310 -18.25 6.22 -12.65
C GLU A 310 -17.30 6.71 -11.55
N LEU A 311 -16.42 5.84 -11.03
CA LEU A 311 -15.39 6.27 -10.08
C LEU A 311 -14.37 7.20 -10.76
N ILE A 312 -13.92 6.86 -11.98
CA ILE A 312 -12.97 7.68 -12.73
C ILE A 312 -13.55 9.07 -13.04
N ASP A 313 -14.83 9.15 -13.39
CA ASP A 313 -15.54 10.42 -13.56
C ASP A 313 -15.55 11.26 -12.26
N LEU A 314 -15.72 10.64 -11.09
CA LEU A 314 -15.58 11.32 -9.80
C LEU A 314 -14.15 11.76 -9.50
N MET A 315 -13.17 10.98 -9.97
CA MET A 315 -11.74 11.26 -9.84
C MET A 315 -11.22 12.25 -10.88
N SER A 316 -12.07 12.95 -11.64
CA SER A 316 -11.64 13.88 -12.71
C SER A 316 -10.70 15.00 -12.26
N ASN A 317 -10.66 15.31 -10.95
CA ASN A 317 -9.78 16.31 -10.35
C ASN A 317 -8.56 15.69 -9.63
N VAL A 318 -8.46 14.37 -9.58
CA VAL A 318 -7.30 13.66 -9.01
C VAL A 318 -6.19 13.69 -10.06
N ASN A 319 -5.02 14.17 -9.65
CA ASN A 319 -3.85 14.18 -10.52
C ASN A 319 -3.36 12.74 -10.72
N HIS A 320 -2.90 12.43 -11.93
CA HIS A 320 -2.31 11.15 -12.24
C HIS A 320 -0.97 10.95 -11.48
N VAL A 321 -0.24 12.05 -11.23
CA VAL A 321 0.90 12.05 -10.31
C VAL A 321 0.40 11.84 -8.89
N ILE A 322 0.91 10.81 -8.23
CA ILE A 322 0.47 10.43 -6.88
C ILE A 322 0.67 11.57 -5.90
N ASP A 323 -0.40 11.89 -5.19
CA ASP A 323 -0.41 12.76 -4.04
C ASP A 323 -0.93 11.95 -2.84
N ILE A 324 -0.01 11.55 -1.95
CA ILE A 324 -0.34 10.81 -0.72
C ILE A 324 -1.19 11.62 0.27
N HIS A 325 -1.30 12.93 0.06
CA HIS A 325 -2.10 13.85 0.88
C HIS A 325 -3.43 14.23 0.20
N ARG A 326 -3.77 13.64 -0.95
CA ARG A 326 -5.03 13.92 -1.64
C ARG A 326 -6.22 13.56 -0.75
N ALA A 327 -7.30 14.32 -0.88
CA ALA A 327 -8.57 13.97 -0.26
C ALA A 327 -9.24 12.79 -1.00
N ASN A 328 -10.02 12.02 -0.25
CA ASN A 328 -10.95 11.05 -0.80
C ASN A 328 -12.01 11.77 -1.67
N VAL A 329 -12.24 11.29 -2.89
CA VAL A 329 -13.22 11.90 -3.81
C VAL A 329 -14.66 11.50 -3.52
N CYS A 330 -14.84 10.33 -2.92
CA CYS A 330 -16.11 9.90 -2.38
C CYS A 330 -16.32 10.62 -1.05
N GLN A 331 -16.91 11.82 -1.08
CA GLN A 331 -17.48 12.47 0.11
C GLN A 331 -18.74 11.73 0.60
N TRP A 332 -18.63 10.42 0.75
CA TRP A 332 -19.73 9.54 1.09
C TRP A 332 -19.53 9.00 2.50
N LYS A 333 -20.55 9.23 3.34
CA LYS A 333 -20.72 8.49 4.59
C LYS A 333 -21.22 7.10 4.22
N PRO A 334 -20.75 6.03 4.88
CA PRO A 334 -21.20 4.67 4.63
C PRO A 334 -22.72 4.61 4.47
N LYS A 335 -23.24 3.82 3.53
CA LYS A 335 -24.68 3.59 3.41
C LYS A 335 -25.17 2.97 4.71
N LYS A 336 -25.68 3.81 5.58
CA LYS A 336 -26.26 3.40 6.85
C LYS A 336 -27.57 2.68 6.53
N ASN A 337 -27.66 1.42 6.93
CA ASN A 337 -28.92 0.69 6.94
C ASN A 337 -29.72 1.21 8.14
N PHE A 338 -30.51 2.25 7.90
CA PHE A 338 -31.30 2.88 8.93
C PHE A 338 -32.34 1.91 9.50
N TYR A 339 -32.55 1.96 10.81
CA TYR A 339 -33.54 1.11 11.47
C TYR A 339 -34.97 1.44 11.04
N LEU A 340 -35.27 2.72 10.79
CA LEU A 340 -36.55 3.17 10.23
C LEU A 340 -36.39 3.51 8.74
N GLU A 341 -37.32 3.01 7.94
CA GLU A 341 -37.43 3.35 6.52
C GLU A 341 -38.03 4.75 6.32
N LYS A 342 -37.81 5.31 5.13
CA LYS A 342 -38.23 6.70 4.82
C LYS A 342 -39.73 6.94 4.97
N ASP A 343 -40.56 5.94 4.67
CA ASP A 343 -42.02 6.00 4.79
C ASP A 343 -42.52 5.77 6.23
N GLU A 344 -41.63 5.40 7.16
CA GLU A 344 -41.91 5.29 8.59
C GLU A 344 -41.60 6.59 9.36
N ILE A 345 -41.04 7.61 8.68
CA ILE A 345 -40.76 8.92 9.26
C ILE A 345 -41.95 9.86 9.05
N TYR A 346 -42.61 10.20 10.16
CA TYR A 346 -43.76 11.10 10.17
C TYR A 346 -43.35 12.53 10.56
N PRO A 347 -44.05 13.57 10.08
CA PRO A 347 -43.84 14.95 10.54
C PRO A 347 -44.46 15.11 11.95
N LEU A 348 -43.66 14.87 12.99
CA LEU A 348 -44.05 14.98 14.40
C LEU A 348 -43.89 16.41 14.94
N LEU A 349 -42.94 17.17 14.38
CA LEU A 349 -42.62 18.54 14.81
C LEU A 349 -43.29 19.59 13.92
N THR A 350 -44.63 19.57 13.81
CA THR A 350 -45.37 20.45 12.88
C THR A 350 -45.35 21.93 13.24
N ASP A 351 -45.14 22.25 14.52
CA ASP A 351 -45.12 23.62 15.05
C ASP A 351 -43.70 24.11 15.40
N TRP A 352 -42.66 23.36 15.01
CA TRP A 352 -41.26 23.73 15.28
C TRP A 352 -40.79 24.83 14.32
N ASN A 353 -40.24 25.91 14.88
CA ASN A 353 -39.81 27.09 14.13
C ASN A 353 -38.40 27.58 14.49
N GLU A 354 -37.63 26.76 15.22
CA GLU A 354 -36.20 26.97 15.48
C GLU A 354 -35.36 26.18 14.47
N ALA A 355 -34.03 26.29 14.53
CA ALA A 355 -33.12 25.42 13.80
C ALA A 355 -33.41 23.94 14.12
N ASP A 356 -33.33 23.07 13.11
CA ASP A 356 -33.76 21.67 13.19
C ASP A 356 -32.63 20.66 12.99
N GLY A 357 -31.41 21.09 12.64
CA GLY A 357 -30.25 20.20 12.52
C GLY A 357 -29.70 19.78 13.87
N CYS A 358 -29.43 18.48 14.05
CA CYS A 358 -28.82 17.92 15.25
C CYS A 358 -27.82 16.82 14.89
N ILE A 359 -26.95 16.45 15.84
CA ILE A 359 -26.08 15.27 15.69
C ILE A 359 -26.69 14.10 16.44
N ALA A 360 -26.64 12.90 15.86
CA ALA A 360 -27.02 11.66 16.53
C ALA A 360 -26.10 10.50 16.15
N SER A 361 -25.93 9.55 17.07
CA SER A 361 -25.12 8.34 16.88
C SER A 361 -25.85 7.24 16.11
N ASP A 362 -25.07 6.34 15.51
CA ASP A 362 -25.57 5.18 14.79
C ASP A 362 -26.19 4.12 15.71
N ARG A 363 -25.85 4.12 17.00
CA ARG A 363 -26.59 3.33 17.99
C ARG A 363 -28.09 3.62 17.92
N ILE A 364 -28.47 4.88 17.67
CA ILE A 364 -29.87 5.27 17.49
C ILE A 364 -30.32 4.97 16.06
N LEU A 365 -29.61 5.49 15.05
CA LEU A 365 -30.10 5.53 13.67
C LEU A 365 -29.98 4.19 12.93
N VAL A 366 -28.98 3.38 13.25
CA VAL A 366 -28.68 2.09 12.61
C VAL A 366 -29.17 0.94 13.50
N ASP A 367 -28.81 0.94 14.79
CA ASP A 367 -29.17 -0.16 15.69
C ASP A 367 -30.60 -0.03 16.28
N GLY A 368 -31.25 1.13 16.10
CA GLY A 368 -32.61 1.37 16.58
C GLY A 368 -32.71 1.56 18.11
N CYS A 369 -31.60 1.86 18.78
CA CYS A 369 -31.61 2.08 20.22
C CYS A 369 -32.35 3.38 20.58
N LYS A 370 -32.92 3.42 21.79
CA LYS A 370 -33.52 4.65 22.33
C LYS A 370 -32.44 5.63 22.73
N VAL A 371 -32.80 6.91 22.76
CA VAL A 371 -31.90 7.95 23.27
C VAL A 371 -31.71 7.71 24.76
N GLY A 372 -30.49 7.40 25.19
CA GLY A 372 -30.13 7.22 26.60
C GLY A 372 -29.45 8.45 27.19
N TYR A 373 -28.76 9.23 26.37
CA TYR A 373 -28.15 10.48 26.79
C TYR A 373 -28.33 11.55 25.70
N MET A 374 -28.72 12.76 26.10
CA MET A 374 -28.85 13.89 25.19
C MET A 374 -28.40 15.18 25.85
N TYR A 375 -27.76 16.04 25.09
CA TYR A 375 -27.36 17.36 25.55
C TYR A 375 -27.59 18.41 24.48
N ARG A 376 -27.79 19.64 24.95
CA ARG A 376 -27.97 20.83 24.11
C ARG A 376 -26.86 21.81 24.40
N GLU A 377 -26.02 22.07 23.41
CA GLU A 377 -24.97 23.08 23.47
C GLU A 377 -25.40 24.39 22.80
N THR A 378 -24.52 25.39 22.82
CA THR A 378 -24.76 26.64 22.11
C THR A 378 -24.61 26.37 20.61
N PRO A 379 -25.63 26.62 19.77
CA PRO A 379 -25.57 26.29 18.36
C PRO A 379 -24.60 27.20 17.60
N ASP A 380 -24.01 26.68 16.52
CA ASP A 380 -23.31 27.51 15.53
C ASP A 380 -24.31 28.33 14.72
N GLU A 381 -24.20 29.66 14.80
CA GLU A 381 -25.10 30.60 14.13
C GLU A 381 -24.99 30.56 12.59
N ASN A 382 -23.94 29.97 12.02
CA ASN A 382 -23.70 29.91 10.58
C ASN A 382 -24.39 28.73 9.88
N VAL A 383 -24.94 27.80 10.65
CA VAL A 383 -25.60 26.58 10.15
C VAL A 383 -26.94 26.40 10.87
N PRO A 384 -27.89 25.62 10.31
CA PRO A 384 -29.15 25.33 11.00
C PRO A 384 -28.97 24.33 12.16
N ASP A 385 -27.99 24.56 13.04
CA ASP A 385 -27.75 23.74 14.23
C ASP A 385 -28.73 24.12 15.35
N SER A 386 -29.44 23.13 15.86
CA SER A 386 -30.34 23.28 17.02
C SER A 386 -29.58 23.24 18.36
N GLY A 387 -28.30 22.88 18.31
CA GLY A 387 -27.42 22.59 19.44
C GLY A 387 -27.63 21.19 20.04
N TRP A 388 -28.54 20.38 19.50
CA TRP A 388 -28.86 19.07 20.09
C TRP A 388 -27.88 17.99 19.61
N ARG A 389 -27.50 17.13 20.56
CA ARG A 389 -26.69 15.93 20.37
C ARG A 389 -27.38 14.77 21.07
N PHE A 390 -27.59 13.66 20.36
CA PHE A 390 -28.32 12.47 20.85
C PHE A 390 -27.47 11.22 20.78
N LEU A 391 -27.40 10.49 21.90
CA LEU A 391 -26.61 9.27 22.09
C LEU A 391 -27.49 8.18 22.74
N ALA A 392 -27.16 6.92 22.51
CA ALA A 392 -27.79 5.79 23.19
C ALA A 392 -27.34 5.65 24.65
N GLY A 393 -26.21 6.28 25.01
CA GLY A 393 -25.67 6.33 26.36
C GLY A 393 -24.69 5.20 26.68
N ASP A 394 -24.41 4.32 25.72
CA ASP A 394 -23.44 3.22 25.82
C ASP A 394 -22.22 3.37 24.91
N GLU A 395 -22.13 4.48 24.17
CA GLU A 395 -20.98 4.85 23.36
C GLU A 395 -19.75 5.19 24.23
N ASP A 396 -18.60 4.60 23.92
CA ASP A 396 -17.31 4.91 24.54
C ASP A 396 -16.52 5.98 23.74
N GLU A 397 -15.34 6.38 24.27
CA GLU A 397 -14.51 7.40 23.64
C GLU A 397 -14.01 6.97 22.25
N ASP A 398 -13.58 5.72 22.09
CA ASP A 398 -13.09 5.20 20.81
C ASP A 398 -14.20 5.19 19.75
N TYR A 399 -15.41 4.80 20.13
CA TYR A 399 -16.59 4.86 19.27
C TYR A 399 -16.89 6.30 18.84
N MET A 400 -16.86 7.25 19.78
CA MET A 400 -17.16 8.66 19.50
C MET A 400 -16.07 9.39 18.71
N ASN A 401 -14.82 8.92 18.78
CA ASN A 401 -13.71 9.45 18.01
C ASN A 401 -13.79 9.09 16.51
N ASN A 402 -14.59 8.09 16.14
CA ASN A 402 -14.81 7.74 14.74
C ASN A 402 -15.95 8.59 14.13
N PRO A 403 -15.66 9.51 13.18
CA PRO A 403 -16.69 10.38 12.59
C PRO A 403 -17.74 9.61 11.77
N ALA A 404 -17.49 8.36 11.39
CA ALA A 404 -18.48 7.52 10.70
C ALA A 404 -19.65 7.13 11.60
N ASN A 405 -19.45 7.05 12.92
CA ASN A 405 -20.41 6.54 13.90
C ASN A 405 -21.51 7.55 14.30
N ALA A 406 -21.46 8.76 13.76
CA ALA A 406 -22.45 9.80 14.00
C ALA A 406 -22.79 10.56 12.71
N GLY A 407 -23.91 11.28 12.72
CA GLY A 407 -24.35 12.04 11.55
C GLY A 407 -25.17 13.26 11.93
N VAL A 408 -25.35 14.14 10.95
CA VAL A 408 -26.24 15.30 11.05
C VAL A 408 -27.60 14.89 10.51
N TYR A 409 -28.64 15.13 11.30
CA TYR A 409 -30.02 14.75 11.01
C TYR A 409 -30.97 15.88 11.39
N GLN A 410 -32.23 15.78 10.98
CA GLN A 410 -33.29 16.65 11.47
C GLN A 410 -33.81 16.15 12.82
N LEU A 411 -34.14 17.07 13.73
CA LEU A 411 -34.79 16.77 15.01
C LEU A 411 -36.05 15.92 14.83
N ASN A 412 -36.83 16.20 13.78
CA ASN A 412 -38.02 15.42 13.45
C ASN A 412 -37.69 13.94 13.21
N THR A 413 -36.57 13.65 12.56
CA THR A 413 -36.10 12.27 12.34
C THR A 413 -35.88 11.59 13.67
N ILE A 414 -35.09 12.19 14.57
CA ILE A 414 -34.77 11.59 15.88
C ILE A 414 -36.04 11.39 16.73
N CYS A 415 -37.02 12.31 16.64
CA CYS A 415 -38.31 12.16 17.32
C CYS A 415 -39.11 10.93 16.85
N ASN A 416 -38.90 10.44 15.62
CA ASN A 416 -39.53 9.20 15.15
C ASN A 416 -38.87 7.95 15.76
N TYR A 417 -37.56 7.99 15.98
CA TYR A 417 -36.81 6.95 16.71
C TYR A 417 -37.16 6.95 18.19
N ASP A 418 -37.29 8.13 18.80
CA ASP A 418 -37.62 8.28 20.22
C ASP A 418 -38.54 9.47 20.49
N ARG A 419 -39.85 9.22 20.58
CA ARG A 419 -40.87 10.26 20.82
C ARG A 419 -40.76 10.90 22.21
N GLU A 420 -40.07 10.26 23.15
CA GLU A 420 -39.99 10.75 24.53
C GLU A 420 -39.07 11.97 24.68
N ILE A 421 -38.27 12.30 23.67
CA ILE A 421 -37.43 13.50 23.66
C ILE A 421 -38.22 14.78 23.36
N ILE A 422 -39.39 14.68 22.71
CA ILE A 422 -40.18 15.83 22.23
C ILE A 422 -40.42 16.88 23.32
N PRO A 423 -40.80 16.53 24.57
CA PRO A 423 -41.02 17.50 25.64
C PRO A 423 -39.76 18.29 26.06
N PHE A 424 -38.58 17.81 25.69
CA PHE A 424 -37.29 18.36 26.10
C PHE A 424 -36.68 19.28 25.04
N LEU A 425 -37.16 19.30 23.80
CA LEU A 425 -36.50 19.99 22.70
C LEU A 425 -36.34 21.51 22.91
N HIS A 426 -37.22 22.15 23.68
CA HIS A 426 -37.11 23.56 24.06
C HIS A 426 -36.28 23.81 25.34
N ALA A 427 -35.55 22.81 25.83
CA ALA A 427 -34.66 23.00 26.97
C ALA A 427 -33.61 24.08 26.65
N PRO A 428 -33.19 24.89 27.64
CA PRO A 428 -32.15 25.89 27.44
C PRO A 428 -30.84 25.27 26.93
N TYR A 429 -30.01 26.07 26.26
CA TYR A 429 -28.63 25.68 25.96
C TYR A 429 -27.84 25.37 27.23
N ASN A 430 -26.81 24.56 27.07
CA ASN A 430 -25.96 24.03 28.14
C ASN A 430 -26.76 23.17 29.14
N THR A 431 -27.60 22.28 28.62
CA THR A 431 -28.34 21.30 29.42
C THR A 431 -28.06 19.88 28.93
N ALA A 432 -28.09 18.91 29.85
CA ALA A 432 -28.05 17.50 29.51
C ALA A 432 -29.09 16.72 30.31
N TYR A 433 -29.51 15.61 29.72
CA TYR A 433 -30.48 14.68 30.26
C TYR A 433 -30.01 13.25 30.00
N GLU A 434 -30.19 12.40 30.99
CA GLU A 434 -29.86 10.98 30.93
C GLU A 434 -31.11 10.17 31.26
N ARG A 435 -31.31 9.07 30.53
CA ARG A 435 -32.42 8.15 30.74
C ARG A 435 -32.06 7.21 31.88
N GLY A 436 -32.77 7.32 32.99
CA GLY A 436 -32.56 6.45 34.16
C GLY A 436 -33.15 5.05 33.97
N GLU A 437 -32.87 4.16 34.92
CA GLU A 437 -33.44 2.80 34.97
C GLU A 437 -34.98 2.80 35.05
N ASP A 438 -35.60 3.90 35.48
CA ASP A 438 -37.05 4.10 35.49
C ASP A 438 -37.63 4.40 34.10
N GLY A 439 -36.78 4.43 33.07
CA GLY A 439 -37.12 4.71 31.69
C GLY A 439 -37.35 6.20 31.40
N LYS A 440 -37.13 7.12 32.35
CA LYS A 440 -37.40 8.55 32.18
C LYS A 440 -36.12 9.35 32.09
N PHE A 441 -36.19 10.50 31.42
CA PHE A 441 -35.10 11.47 31.38
C PHE A 441 -35.01 12.27 32.68
N HIS A 442 -33.82 12.26 33.28
CA HIS A 442 -33.44 13.08 34.43
C HIS A 442 -32.39 14.08 33.99
N LYS A 443 -32.51 15.33 34.44
CA LYS A 443 -31.50 16.36 34.16
C LYS A 443 -30.20 15.99 34.88
N CYS A 444 -29.08 15.99 34.18
CA CYS A 444 -27.76 15.71 34.73
C CYS A 444 -26.81 16.92 34.58
N PRO A 445 -25.68 16.95 35.32
CA PRO A 445 -24.65 17.97 35.13
C PRO A 445 -24.07 17.88 33.72
N PHE A 446 -23.87 19.04 33.08
CA PHE A 446 -23.25 19.14 31.77
C PHE A 446 -22.17 20.22 31.82
N THR A 447 -20.99 19.87 31.33
CA THR A 447 -19.91 20.81 31.06
C THR A 447 -19.71 20.79 29.55
N PRO A 448 -20.01 21.90 28.84
CA PRO A 448 -19.74 21.97 27.41
C PRO A 448 -18.26 21.68 27.13
N PRO A 449 -17.93 21.05 25.99
CA PRO A 449 -16.56 21.01 25.51
C PRO A 449 -15.99 22.44 25.49
N GLN A 450 -14.75 22.62 25.96
CA GLN A 450 -14.05 23.88 25.73
C GLN A 450 -13.50 23.81 24.31
N ASP A 451 -13.98 24.72 23.44
CA ASP A 451 -13.42 24.93 22.10
C ASP A 451 -11.91 25.19 22.13
#